data_AF-A0A7V9EPQ3-F1
#
_entry.id   AF-A0A7V9EPQ3-F1
#
_cell.length_a   1.000
_cell.length_b   1.000
_cell.length_c   1.000
_cell.angle_alpha   90.00
_cell.angle_beta   90.00
_cell.angle_gamma   90.00
#
_symmetry.space_group_name_H-M   'P 1'
#
loop_
_entity.id
_entity.type
_entity.pdbx_description
1 polymer ?
#
loop_
_entity_poly.entity_id
_entity_poly.type
_entity_poly.pdbx_seq_one_letter_code
_entity_poly.pdbx_strand_id
1 'polypeptide(L)'
;MASTNFDIFKMSDREILDAFRAIAKHAGVDVENAGGHLMEGMQSSTFPLKAGEADANTQAVLKANAALFTYLSVNLPAANGTASVSVKRGSGHDTATVSLNNNQFDATSAKILAGAHKYLRAYQRTESTDKLLGDELAEFYHKREESLLKLEGVSQELIRQSTDYRHQLDKEAASLRTKLQADAEARASVLEEEFKVKEANLTERNESLDKRTRELDDRSSKHARRQIHKDLKGEIAQRNKAFVLSERTVKKRIPIHILFVLIILLLAGVTAR
;
A
#
# COMPACT_ATOMS: atom_id res chain seq x y z
N MET A 1 -28.42 50.51 -23.37
CA MET A 1 -28.25 49.15 -22.83
C MET A 1 -28.88 48.20 -23.82
N ALA A 2 -28.06 47.44 -24.52
CA ALA A 2 -28.53 46.36 -25.38
C ALA A 2 -28.57 45.10 -24.52
N SER A 3 -29.74 44.46 -24.42
CA SER A 3 -29.92 43.20 -23.70
C SER A 3 -30.42 42.12 -24.64
N THR A 4 -29.76 40.97 -24.63
CA THR A 4 -30.20 39.78 -25.36
C THR A 4 -30.74 38.77 -24.36
N ASN A 5 -31.98 38.33 -24.57
CA ASN A 5 -32.64 37.32 -23.77
C ASN A 5 -32.74 36.02 -24.56
N PHE A 6 -32.51 34.89 -23.89
CA PHE A 6 -32.75 33.57 -24.46
C PHE A 6 -33.15 32.59 -23.37
N ASP A 7 -33.90 31.58 -23.77
CA ASP A 7 -34.35 30.53 -22.86
C ASP A 7 -33.28 29.45 -22.72
N ILE A 8 -33.14 28.97 -21.49
CA ILE A 8 -32.20 27.92 -21.12
C ILE A 8 -32.94 26.82 -20.37
N PHE A 9 -32.37 25.62 -20.40
CA PHE A 9 -32.87 24.52 -19.59
C PHE A 9 -32.73 24.82 -18.10
N LYS A 10 -33.57 24.19 -17.28
CA LYS A 10 -33.41 24.29 -15.82
C LYS A 10 -32.08 23.67 -15.42
N MET A 11 -31.30 24.45 -14.69
CA MET A 11 -29.99 24.07 -14.19
C MET A 11 -29.96 24.25 -12.68
N SER A 12 -29.19 23.41 -11.99
CA SER A 12 -28.97 23.60 -10.55
C SER A 12 -28.18 24.88 -10.29
N ASP A 13 -28.25 25.43 -9.07
CA ASP A 13 -27.50 26.63 -8.70
C ASP A 13 -25.99 26.46 -8.94
N ARG A 14 -25.48 25.25 -8.68
CA ARG A 14 -24.08 24.90 -8.89
C ARG A 14 -23.72 24.92 -10.38
N GLU A 15 -24.55 24.33 -11.23
CA GLU A 15 -24.32 24.29 -12.67
C GLU A 15 -24.33 25.68 -13.28
N ILE A 16 -25.22 26.58 -12.83
CA ILE A 16 -25.26 27.97 -13.29
C ILE A 16 -23.96 28.71 -12.91
N LEU A 17 -23.46 28.52 -11.69
CA LEU A 17 -22.22 29.15 -11.25
C LEU A 17 -20.99 28.58 -11.98
N ASP A 18 -20.96 27.27 -12.23
CA ASP A 18 -19.92 26.65 -13.04
C ASP A 18 -19.98 27.12 -14.50
N ALA A 19 -21.17 27.35 -15.04
CA ALA A 19 -21.36 28.00 -16.34
C ALA A 19 -20.84 29.44 -16.34
N PHE A 20 -21.10 30.24 -15.30
CA PHE A 20 -20.54 31.59 -15.17
C PHE A 20 -19.01 31.59 -15.14
N ARG A 21 -18.39 30.64 -14.41
CA ARG A 21 -16.93 30.45 -14.43
C ARG A 21 -16.42 30.11 -15.82
N ALA A 22 -17.12 29.22 -16.54
CA ALA A 22 -16.74 28.83 -17.88
C ALA A 22 -16.86 29.99 -18.88
N ILE A 23 -17.90 30.83 -18.75
CA ILE A 23 -18.10 32.05 -19.56
C ILE A 23 -16.97 33.05 -19.30
N ALA A 24 -16.65 33.32 -18.03
CA ALA A 24 -15.55 34.20 -17.64
C ALA A 24 -14.21 33.74 -18.26
N LYS A 25 -13.89 32.46 -18.11
CA LYS A 25 -12.68 31.85 -18.69
C LYS A 25 -12.68 31.91 -20.21
N HIS A 26 -13.83 31.74 -20.86
CA HIS A 26 -13.96 31.80 -22.32
C HIS A 26 -13.79 33.23 -22.87
N ALA A 27 -14.27 34.23 -22.11
CA ALA A 27 -14.06 35.64 -22.43
C ALA A 27 -12.61 36.10 -22.16
N GLY A 28 -11.85 35.34 -21.39
CA GLY A 28 -10.49 35.71 -20.94
C GLY A 28 -10.51 36.76 -19.83
N VAL A 29 -11.55 36.72 -18.99
CA VAL A 29 -11.81 37.70 -17.94
C VAL A 29 -11.90 36.98 -16.60
N ASP A 30 -11.24 37.51 -15.59
CA ASP A 30 -11.35 37.01 -14.23
C ASP A 30 -12.56 37.63 -13.53
N VAL A 31 -13.35 36.79 -12.87
CA VAL A 31 -14.49 37.21 -12.07
C VAL A 31 -14.32 36.74 -10.64
N GLU A 32 -14.51 37.66 -9.72
CA GLU A 32 -14.35 37.39 -8.30
C GLU A 32 -15.66 36.93 -7.67
N ASN A 33 -16.78 37.55 -8.04
CA ASN A 33 -18.06 37.36 -7.35
C ASN A 33 -19.26 37.26 -8.30
N ALA A 34 -20.22 36.39 -7.97
CA ALA A 34 -21.58 36.37 -8.50
C ALA A 34 -22.57 36.82 -7.41
N GLY A 35 -23.70 37.41 -7.77
CA GLY A 35 -24.77 37.77 -6.85
C GLY A 35 -26.03 36.93 -7.13
N GLY A 36 -26.81 36.61 -6.09
CA GLY A 36 -28.08 35.91 -6.24
C GLY A 36 -29.12 36.27 -5.18
N HIS A 37 -30.39 36.02 -5.50
CA HIS A 37 -31.53 36.21 -4.61
C HIS A 37 -32.21 34.86 -4.32
N LEU A 38 -32.36 34.55 -3.03
CA LEU A 38 -33.05 33.34 -2.55
C LEU A 38 -34.57 33.45 -2.72
N MET A 39 -35.26 32.31 -2.91
CA MET A 39 -36.71 32.25 -3.11
C MET A 39 -37.55 32.90 -1.99
N GLU A 40 -37.05 32.98 -0.75
CA GLU A 40 -37.83 33.46 0.42
C GLU A 40 -37.33 34.77 1.05
N GLY A 41 -36.46 35.53 0.38
CA GLY A 41 -35.98 36.79 0.96
C GLY A 41 -35.42 37.79 -0.04
N MET A 42 -35.73 39.07 0.19
CA MET A 42 -35.11 40.21 -0.51
C MET A 42 -33.59 40.35 -0.27
N GLN A 43 -32.97 39.45 0.50
CA GLN A 43 -31.54 39.51 0.77
C GLN A 43 -30.76 39.05 -0.46
N SER A 44 -29.96 39.97 -1.01
CA SER A 44 -28.93 39.67 -1.98
C SER A 44 -27.77 38.97 -1.27
N SER A 45 -27.39 37.81 -1.77
CA SER A 45 -26.21 37.08 -1.32
C SER A 45 -25.16 37.12 -2.41
N THR A 46 -23.93 37.50 -2.05
CA THR A 46 -22.78 37.50 -2.95
C THR A 46 -21.98 36.22 -2.73
N PHE A 47 -21.58 35.58 -3.83
CA PHE A 47 -20.89 34.31 -3.85
C PHE A 47 -19.53 34.46 -4.52
N PRO A 48 -18.43 34.06 -3.85
CA PRO A 48 -17.14 34.05 -4.50
C PRO A 48 -17.12 32.95 -5.57
N LEU A 49 -16.77 33.35 -6.80
CA LEU A 49 -16.60 32.44 -7.93
C LEU A 49 -15.24 31.72 -7.87
N LYS A 50 -14.28 32.19 -7.08
CA LYS A 50 -13.01 31.48 -6.84
C LYS A 50 -13.24 30.26 -5.93
N ALA A 51 -12.69 29.11 -6.32
CA ALA A 51 -12.82 27.87 -5.55
C ALA A 51 -12.07 27.99 -4.22
N GLY A 52 -12.79 27.99 -3.10
CA GLY A 52 -12.21 27.89 -1.76
C GLY A 52 -12.64 28.95 -0.74
N GLU A 53 -13.26 30.06 -1.16
CA GLU A 53 -13.57 31.20 -0.28
C GLU A 53 -15.06 31.35 0.06
N ALA A 54 -15.89 30.35 -0.24
CA ALA A 54 -17.32 30.43 0.03
C ALA A 54 -17.64 30.21 1.52
N ASP A 55 -18.45 31.10 2.10
CA ASP A 55 -19.00 30.98 3.45
C ASP A 55 -19.71 29.62 3.67
N ALA A 56 -19.76 29.15 4.92
CA ALA A 56 -20.35 27.86 5.28
C ALA A 56 -21.80 27.69 4.77
N ASN A 57 -22.58 28.76 4.78
CA ASN A 57 -23.97 28.76 4.29
C ASN A 57 -24.03 28.63 2.76
N THR A 58 -23.15 29.33 2.04
CA THR A 58 -23.01 29.22 0.58
C THR A 58 -22.58 27.81 0.20
N GLN A 59 -21.64 27.21 0.91
CA GLN A 59 -21.23 25.83 0.63
C GLN A 59 -22.35 24.83 0.89
N ALA A 60 -23.19 25.03 1.89
CA ALA A 60 -24.35 24.17 2.13
C ALA A 60 -25.35 24.22 0.97
N VAL A 61 -25.64 25.42 0.44
CA VAL A 61 -26.51 25.61 -0.72
C VAL A 61 -25.92 24.97 -1.99
N LEU A 62 -24.61 25.16 -2.23
CA LEU A 62 -23.93 24.55 -3.37
C LEU A 62 -23.83 23.02 -3.27
N LYS A 63 -23.73 22.47 -2.04
CA LYS A 63 -23.75 21.03 -1.79
C LYS A 63 -25.14 20.41 -1.98
N ALA A 64 -26.20 21.17 -1.74
CA ALA A 64 -27.58 20.68 -1.91
C ALA A 64 -27.93 20.37 -3.38
N ASN A 65 -27.16 20.90 -4.35
CA ASN A 65 -27.38 20.74 -5.79
C ASN A 65 -28.84 21.01 -6.21
N ALA A 66 -29.48 21.97 -5.53
CA ALA A 66 -30.87 22.32 -5.71
C ALA A 66 -31.00 23.64 -6.50
N ALA A 67 -32.23 23.99 -6.84
CA ALA A 67 -32.60 25.22 -7.50
C ALA A 67 -33.24 26.21 -6.50
N LEU A 68 -32.42 26.78 -5.61
CA LEU A 68 -32.87 27.61 -4.49
C LEU A 68 -32.89 29.13 -4.79
N PHE A 69 -32.09 29.59 -5.75
CA PHE A 69 -32.10 31.01 -6.16
C PHE A 69 -33.16 31.29 -7.23
N THR A 70 -33.92 32.37 -7.06
CA THR A 70 -34.86 32.84 -8.11
C THR A 70 -34.12 33.59 -9.21
N TYR A 71 -33.00 34.23 -8.84
CA TYR A 71 -32.21 35.05 -9.74
C TYR A 71 -30.74 34.93 -9.38
N LEU A 72 -29.90 34.71 -10.39
CA LEU A 72 -28.45 34.69 -10.30
C LEU A 72 -27.88 35.63 -11.33
N SER A 73 -26.84 36.39 -10.98
CA SER A 73 -26.19 37.31 -11.90
C SER A 73 -24.70 37.41 -11.64
N VAL A 74 -23.97 37.68 -12.69
CA VAL A 74 -22.53 37.90 -12.65
C VAL A 74 -22.18 39.11 -13.49
N ASN A 75 -21.33 39.98 -12.95
CA ASN A 75 -20.81 41.13 -13.65
C ASN A 75 -19.41 40.81 -14.18
N LEU A 76 -19.26 40.86 -15.49
CA LEU A 76 -18.03 40.59 -16.23
C LEU A 76 -17.42 41.93 -16.70
N PRO A 77 -16.13 42.20 -16.41
CA PRO A 77 -15.40 43.27 -17.07
C PRO A 77 -15.41 43.10 -18.59
N ALA A 78 -15.72 44.17 -19.33
CA ALA A 78 -15.60 44.25 -20.79
C ALA A 78 -14.71 45.45 -21.17
N ALA A 79 -14.15 45.46 -22.38
CA ALA A 79 -13.17 46.47 -22.77
C ALA A 79 -13.76 47.90 -22.70
N ASN A 80 -15.06 48.03 -22.95
CA ASN A 80 -15.78 49.30 -22.94
C ASN A 80 -16.86 49.38 -21.83
N GLY A 81 -16.73 48.66 -20.72
CA GLY A 81 -17.66 48.77 -19.59
C GLY A 81 -17.87 47.47 -18.82
N THR A 82 -19.07 47.27 -18.28
CA THR A 82 -19.48 46.04 -17.59
C THR A 82 -20.55 45.33 -18.39
N ALA A 83 -20.33 44.03 -18.65
CA ALA A 83 -21.36 43.12 -19.14
C ALA A 83 -21.97 42.39 -17.94
N SER A 84 -23.29 42.27 -17.88
CA SER A 84 -23.95 41.47 -16.86
C SER A 84 -24.62 40.26 -17.52
N VAL A 85 -24.35 39.08 -16.99
CA VAL A 85 -25.06 37.86 -17.39
C VAL A 85 -25.91 37.46 -16.20
N SER A 86 -27.20 37.31 -16.42
CA SER A 86 -28.16 36.96 -15.38
C SER A 86 -29.05 35.82 -15.82
N VAL A 87 -29.52 35.03 -14.87
CA VAL A 87 -30.43 33.92 -15.05
C VAL A 87 -31.59 34.12 -14.08
N LYS A 88 -32.80 34.22 -14.62
CA LYS A 88 -34.04 34.30 -13.86
C LYS A 88 -34.79 32.98 -13.99
N ARG A 89 -35.18 32.41 -12.86
CA ARG A 89 -35.95 31.16 -12.86
C ARG A 89 -37.41 31.37 -13.20
N GLY A 90 -37.93 30.52 -14.08
CA GLY A 90 -39.33 30.46 -14.44
C GLY A 90 -40.00 29.14 -14.03
N SER A 91 -41.32 29.08 -14.21
CA SER A 91 -42.09 27.87 -13.90
C SER A 91 -41.73 26.70 -14.83
N GLY A 92 -41.54 26.95 -16.13
CA GLY A 92 -41.18 25.95 -17.14
C GLY A 92 -39.71 25.95 -17.58
N HIS A 93 -39.13 27.14 -17.79
CA HIS A 93 -37.75 27.34 -18.24
C HIS A 93 -37.09 28.45 -17.45
N ASP A 94 -35.76 28.52 -17.49
CA ASP A 94 -35.02 29.64 -16.95
C ASP A 94 -34.68 30.59 -18.11
N THR A 95 -34.71 31.90 -17.86
CA THR A 95 -34.39 32.91 -18.87
C THR A 95 -33.03 33.50 -18.55
N ALA A 96 -32.10 33.41 -19.50
CA ALA A 96 -30.80 34.05 -19.42
C ALA A 96 -30.85 35.41 -20.12
N THR A 97 -30.37 36.45 -19.45
CA THR A 97 -30.26 37.80 -19.97
C THR A 97 -28.79 38.24 -19.94
N VAL A 98 -28.27 38.58 -21.12
CA VAL A 98 -26.96 39.20 -21.27
C VAL A 98 -27.17 40.68 -21.58
N SER A 99 -26.81 41.56 -20.64
CA SER A 99 -26.92 43.01 -20.78
C SER A 99 -25.55 43.66 -20.92
N LEU A 100 -25.38 44.46 -21.97
CA LEU A 100 -24.16 45.22 -22.25
C LEU A 100 -24.41 46.71 -21.96
N ASN A 101 -23.64 47.27 -21.03
CA ASN A 101 -23.83 48.65 -20.58
C ASN A 101 -23.55 49.70 -21.67
N ASN A 102 -22.67 49.39 -22.62
CA ASN A 102 -22.39 50.25 -23.77
C ASN A 102 -22.88 49.59 -25.07
N ASN A 103 -23.57 50.37 -25.91
CA ASN A 103 -24.09 49.91 -27.21
C ASN A 103 -22.99 49.62 -28.25
N GLN A 104 -21.72 49.52 -27.85
CA GLN A 104 -20.60 49.18 -28.73
C GLN A 104 -20.31 47.69 -28.62
N PHE A 105 -20.56 46.97 -29.70
CA PHE A 105 -20.25 45.55 -29.82
C PHE A 105 -18.75 45.36 -30.04
N ASP A 106 -18.04 44.90 -29.00
CA ASP A 106 -16.60 44.59 -29.07
C ASP A 106 -16.35 43.07 -29.11
N ALA A 107 -15.10 42.68 -29.40
CA ALA A 107 -14.71 41.28 -29.49
C ALA A 107 -14.90 40.51 -28.17
N THR A 108 -14.84 41.20 -27.02
CA THR A 108 -15.04 40.61 -25.70
C THR A 108 -16.53 40.34 -25.45
N SER A 109 -17.41 41.27 -25.80
CA SER A 109 -18.87 41.13 -25.72
C SER A 109 -19.36 40.00 -26.61
N ALA A 110 -18.78 39.84 -27.80
CA ALA A 110 -19.08 38.71 -28.68
C ALA A 110 -18.71 37.36 -28.03
N LYS A 111 -17.55 37.28 -27.35
CA LYS A 111 -17.12 36.07 -26.62
C LYS A 111 -18.00 35.78 -25.39
N ILE A 112 -18.41 36.82 -24.66
CA ILE A 112 -19.32 36.67 -23.52
C ILE A 112 -20.67 36.14 -24.01
N LEU A 113 -21.23 36.71 -25.08
CA LEU A 113 -22.49 36.25 -25.66
C LEU A 113 -22.40 34.82 -26.19
N ALA A 114 -21.33 34.49 -26.94
CA ALA A 114 -21.10 33.14 -27.43
C ALA A 114 -20.90 32.12 -26.29
N GLY A 115 -20.16 32.51 -25.25
CA GLY A 115 -19.98 31.72 -24.04
C GLY A 115 -21.31 31.50 -23.31
N ALA A 116 -22.12 32.55 -23.17
CA ALA A 116 -23.43 32.46 -22.52
C ALA A 116 -24.35 31.48 -23.26
N HIS A 117 -24.43 31.57 -24.59
CA HIS A 117 -25.19 30.60 -25.38
C HIS A 117 -24.67 29.15 -25.23
N LYS A 118 -23.35 28.97 -25.21
CA LYS A 118 -22.73 27.63 -25.15
C LYS A 118 -22.86 26.98 -23.77
N TYR A 119 -22.50 27.71 -22.71
CA TYR A 119 -22.37 27.14 -21.37
C TYR A 119 -23.67 27.15 -20.57
N LEU A 120 -24.59 28.08 -20.86
CA LEU A 120 -25.95 28.05 -20.29
C LEU A 120 -26.89 27.16 -21.10
N ARG A 121 -26.39 26.42 -22.10
CA ARG A 121 -27.17 25.50 -22.94
C ARG A 121 -28.43 26.18 -23.51
N ALA A 122 -28.24 27.33 -24.14
CA ALA A 122 -29.33 28.05 -24.77
C ALA A 122 -29.99 27.15 -25.82
N TYR A 123 -31.28 26.87 -25.65
CA TYR A 123 -32.05 26.24 -26.70
C TYR A 123 -32.77 27.36 -27.43
N GLN A 124 -32.41 27.57 -28.70
CA GLN A 124 -33.18 28.47 -29.54
C GLN A 124 -34.52 27.79 -29.82
N ARG A 125 -35.55 28.19 -29.05
CA ARG A 125 -36.90 28.19 -29.58
C ARG A 125 -36.96 29.26 -30.64
N THR A 126 -36.83 28.86 -31.90
CA THR A 126 -37.26 29.74 -32.97
C THR A 126 -38.78 29.86 -32.81
N GLU A 127 -39.32 31.07 -32.73
CA GLU A 127 -40.77 31.31 -32.63
C GLU A 127 -41.56 30.59 -33.76
N SER A 128 -40.86 30.26 -34.85
CA SER A 128 -41.33 29.46 -35.97
C SER A 128 -41.49 27.97 -35.70
N THR A 129 -40.70 27.34 -34.82
CA THR A 129 -40.84 25.90 -34.51
C THR A 129 -42.02 25.61 -33.59
N ASP A 130 -42.30 26.50 -32.62
CA ASP A 130 -43.47 26.35 -31.75
C ASP A 130 -44.78 26.53 -32.52
N LYS A 131 -44.83 27.47 -33.47
CA LYS A 131 -45.99 27.63 -34.37
C LYS A 131 -46.19 26.45 -35.34
N LEU A 132 -45.12 25.69 -35.65
CA LEU A 132 -45.16 24.56 -36.58
C LEU A 132 -45.49 23.22 -35.92
N LEU A 133 -45.06 23.01 -34.67
CA LEU A 133 -45.20 21.72 -33.98
C LEU A 133 -46.49 21.61 -33.16
N GLY A 134 -47.12 22.73 -32.80
CA GLY A 134 -48.31 22.75 -31.93
C GLY A 134 -47.95 22.50 -30.46
N ASP A 135 -48.76 23.05 -29.55
CA ASP A 135 -48.46 23.09 -28.11
C ASP A 135 -48.28 21.70 -27.48
N GLU A 136 -49.06 20.71 -27.93
CA GLU A 136 -49.02 19.34 -27.40
C GLU A 136 -47.72 18.60 -27.75
N LEU A 137 -47.22 18.77 -28.98
CA LEU A 137 -45.99 18.12 -29.42
C LEU A 137 -44.76 18.75 -28.77
N ALA A 138 -44.79 20.07 -28.56
CA ALA A 138 -43.76 20.76 -27.81
C ALA A 138 -43.69 20.26 -26.36
N GLU A 139 -44.84 20.08 -25.69
CA GLU A 139 -44.89 19.50 -24.34
C GLU A 139 -44.32 18.08 -24.30
N PHE A 140 -44.58 17.26 -25.32
CA PHE A 140 -44.01 15.92 -25.43
C PHE A 140 -42.48 15.94 -25.51
N TYR A 141 -41.88 16.82 -26.32
CA TYR A 141 -40.43 16.95 -26.41
C TYR A 141 -39.80 17.45 -25.11
N HIS A 142 -40.45 18.38 -24.40
CA HIS A 142 -40.02 18.81 -23.07
C HIS A 142 -39.97 17.66 -22.07
N LYS A 143 -41.03 16.86 -21.99
CA LYS A 143 -41.07 15.68 -21.10
C LYS A 143 -39.99 14.66 -21.46
N ARG A 144 -39.72 14.49 -22.76
CA ARG A 144 -38.66 13.60 -23.23
C ARG A 144 -37.28 14.10 -22.83
N GLU A 145 -37.00 15.38 -23.04
CA GLU A 145 -35.69 15.96 -22.72
C GLU A 145 -35.45 16.01 -21.20
N GLU A 146 -36.48 16.34 -20.41
CA GLU A 146 -36.43 16.22 -18.95
C GLU A 146 -36.15 14.77 -18.51
N SER A 147 -36.77 13.79 -19.17
CA SER A 147 -36.51 12.37 -18.89
C SER A 147 -35.08 11.97 -19.25
N LEU A 148 -34.53 12.49 -20.34
CA LEU A 148 -33.14 12.25 -20.73
C LEU A 148 -32.18 12.86 -19.70
N LEU A 149 -32.40 14.10 -19.27
CA LEU A 149 -31.58 14.75 -18.24
C LEU A 149 -31.63 13.99 -16.90
N LYS A 150 -32.81 13.49 -16.50
CA LYS A 150 -32.94 12.64 -15.31
C LYS A 150 -32.14 11.35 -15.45
N LEU A 151 -32.19 10.71 -16.62
CA LEU A 151 -31.46 9.47 -16.89
C LEU A 151 -29.94 9.70 -16.91
N GLU A 152 -29.49 10.82 -17.49
CA GLU A 152 -28.10 11.26 -17.42
C GLU A 152 -27.65 11.49 -15.98
N GLY A 153 -28.47 12.18 -15.17
CA GLY A 153 -28.19 12.42 -13.76
C GLY A 153 -28.06 11.12 -12.94
N VAL A 154 -28.98 10.17 -13.14
CA VAL A 154 -28.91 8.84 -12.50
C VAL A 154 -27.68 8.07 -12.96
N SER A 155 -27.35 8.13 -14.25
CA SER A 155 -26.15 7.49 -14.79
C SER A 155 -24.87 8.07 -14.16
N GLN A 156 -24.79 9.40 -14.05
CA GLN A 156 -23.66 10.08 -13.43
C GLN A 156 -23.51 9.72 -11.95
N GLU A 157 -24.62 9.64 -11.21
CA GLU A 157 -24.61 9.24 -9.80
C GLU A 157 -24.18 7.78 -9.62
N LEU A 158 -24.64 6.86 -10.49
CA LEU A 158 -24.23 5.46 -10.45
C LEU A 158 -22.73 5.32 -10.75
N ILE A 159 -22.21 6.07 -11.72
CA ILE A 159 -20.77 6.10 -12.03
C ILE A 159 -19.99 6.61 -10.80
N ARG A 160 -20.48 7.67 -10.14
CA ARG A 160 -19.86 8.21 -8.94
C ARG A 160 -19.83 7.19 -7.81
N GLN A 161 -20.97 6.57 -7.48
CA GLN A 161 -21.07 5.55 -6.44
C GLN A 161 -20.19 4.33 -6.73
N SER A 162 -20.15 3.88 -7.99
CA SER A 162 -19.29 2.77 -8.41
C SER A 162 -17.81 3.10 -8.25
N THR A 163 -17.41 4.34 -8.57
CA THR A 163 -16.03 4.81 -8.42
C THR A 163 -15.65 4.93 -6.94
N ASP A 164 -16.53 5.52 -6.13
CA ASP A 164 -16.35 5.64 -4.68
C ASP A 164 -16.22 4.25 -4.01
N TYR A 165 -17.08 3.30 -4.39
CA TYR A 165 -17.04 1.92 -3.93
C TYR A 165 -15.73 1.22 -4.32
N ARG A 166 -15.27 1.37 -5.57
CA ARG A 166 -13.98 0.83 -6.00
C ARG A 166 -12.81 1.40 -5.21
N HIS A 167 -12.80 2.71 -4.98
CA HIS A 167 -11.77 3.34 -4.15
C HIS A 167 -11.77 2.84 -2.71
N GLN A 168 -12.95 2.58 -2.13
CA GLN A 168 -13.03 2.00 -0.80
C GLN A 168 -12.49 0.57 -0.78
N LEU A 169 -12.86 -0.26 -1.74
CA LEU A 169 -12.40 -1.63 -1.86
C LEU A 169 -10.88 -1.72 -2.06
N ASP A 170 -10.31 -0.81 -2.87
CA ASP A 170 -8.85 -0.72 -3.05
C ASP A 170 -8.13 -0.33 -1.76
N LYS A 171 -8.68 0.59 -0.98
CA LYS A 171 -8.14 0.98 0.34
C LYS A 171 -8.17 -0.19 1.33
N GLU A 172 -9.29 -0.90 1.40
CA GLU A 172 -9.44 -2.07 2.27
C GLU A 172 -8.46 -3.17 1.86
N ALA A 173 -8.36 -3.48 0.57
CA ALA A 173 -7.41 -4.46 0.05
C ALA A 173 -5.95 -4.07 0.31
N ALA A 174 -5.60 -2.80 0.14
CA ALA A 174 -4.26 -2.30 0.48
C ALA A 174 -3.97 -2.46 1.97
N SER A 175 -4.92 -2.11 2.85
CA SER A 175 -4.78 -2.27 4.30
C SER A 175 -4.66 -3.73 4.74
N LEU A 176 -5.36 -4.65 4.07
CA LEU A 176 -5.26 -6.08 4.36
C LEU A 176 -3.90 -6.63 3.92
N ARG A 177 -3.41 -6.21 2.74
CA ARG A 177 -2.08 -6.61 2.25
C ARG A 177 -0.97 -6.16 3.19
N THR A 178 -1.00 -4.93 3.67
CA THR A 178 0.02 -4.43 4.61
C THR A 178 -0.03 -5.18 5.93
N LYS A 179 -1.23 -5.48 6.46
CA LYS A 179 -1.38 -6.30 7.67
C LYS A 179 -0.83 -7.71 7.48
N LEU A 180 -1.22 -8.39 6.41
CA LEU A 180 -0.74 -9.76 6.12
C LEU A 180 0.78 -9.81 5.90
N GLN A 181 1.35 -8.79 5.27
CA GLN A 181 2.79 -8.67 5.11
C GLN A 181 3.48 -8.49 6.47
N ALA A 182 2.99 -7.58 7.31
CA ALA A 182 3.54 -7.36 8.66
C ALA A 182 3.43 -8.62 9.53
N ASP A 183 2.30 -9.34 9.48
CA ASP A 183 2.11 -10.60 10.19
C ASP A 183 3.08 -11.70 9.68
N ALA A 184 3.31 -11.77 8.38
CA ALA A 184 4.25 -12.72 7.79
C ALA A 184 5.70 -12.41 8.19
N GLU A 185 6.10 -11.14 8.15
CA GLU A 185 7.42 -10.69 8.59
C GLU A 185 7.64 -10.95 10.09
N ALA A 186 6.63 -10.68 10.92
CA ALA A 186 6.69 -10.97 12.36
C ALA A 186 6.85 -12.47 12.63
N ARG A 187 6.09 -13.33 11.93
CA ARG A 187 6.22 -14.79 12.05
C ARG A 187 7.57 -15.29 11.57
N ALA A 188 8.09 -14.73 10.47
CA ALA A 188 9.40 -15.08 9.95
C ALA A 188 10.50 -14.74 10.97
N SER A 189 10.43 -13.57 11.60
CA SER A 189 11.38 -13.17 12.66
C SER A 189 11.35 -14.12 13.86
N VAL A 190 10.15 -14.49 14.34
CA VAL A 190 10.01 -15.45 15.46
C VAL A 190 10.57 -16.82 15.08
N LEU A 191 10.27 -17.31 13.87
CA LEU A 191 10.81 -18.59 13.39
C LEU A 191 12.32 -18.57 13.24
N GLU A 192 12.91 -17.46 12.80
CA GLU A 192 14.36 -17.30 12.69
C GLU A 192 15.04 -17.32 14.08
N GLU A 193 14.46 -16.66 15.07
CA GLU A 193 14.94 -16.70 16.46
C GLU A 193 14.84 -18.11 17.04
N GLU A 194 13.70 -18.78 16.88
CA GLU A 194 13.54 -20.18 17.30
C GLU A 194 14.55 -21.11 16.63
N PHE A 195 14.82 -20.90 15.33
CA PHE A 195 15.78 -21.68 14.58
C PHE A 195 17.19 -21.49 15.14
N LYS A 196 17.62 -20.25 15.40
CA LYS A 196 18.92 -19.94 16.02
C LYS A 196 19.07 -20.60 17.39
N VAL A 197 18.02 -20.57 18.21
CA VAL A 197 18.03 -21.23 19.53
C VAL A 197 18.14 -22.76 19.38
N LYS A 198 17.40 -23.36 18.45
CA LYS A 198 17.48 -24.81 18.18
C LYS A 198 18.86 -25.21 17.66
N GLU A 199 19.44 -24.41 16.76
CA GLU A 199 20.78 -24.64 16.22
C GLU A 199 21.87 -24.54 17.31
N ALA A 200 21.78 -23.53 18.19
CA ALA A 200 22.66 -23.41 19.35
C ALA A 200 22.55 -24.62 20.29
N ASN A 201 21.32 -25.08 20.58
CA ASN A 201 21.11 -26.27 21.42
C ASN A 201 21.65 -27.56 20.77
N LEU A 202 21.50 -27.71 19.45
CA LEU A 202 22.02 -28.87 18.72
C LEU A 202 23.54 -28.87 18.68
N THR A 203 24.17 -27.71 18.46
CA THR A 203 25.62 -27.58 18.47
C THR A 203 26.20 -27.88 19.85
N GLU A 204 25.64 -27.31 20.93
CA GLU A 204 26.04 -27.64 22.31
C GLU A 204 25.90 -29.14 22.61
N ARG A 205 24.78 -29.75 22.19
CA ARG A 205 24.55 -31.19 22.38
C ARG A 205 25.57 -32.03 21.62
N ASN A 206 25.88 -31.68 20.37
CA ASN A 206 26.88 -32.38 19.58
C ASN A 206 28.27 -32.27 20.22
N GLU A 207 28.68 -31.08 20.67
CA GLU A 207 29.94 -30.90 21.39
C GLU A 207 30.01 -31.74 22.68
N SER A 208 28.89 -31.85 23.41
CA SER A 208 28.82 -32.67 24.63
C SER A 208 28.96 -34.17 24.32
N LEU A 209 28.37 -34.64 23.21
CA LEU A 209 28.47 -36.02 22.76
C LEU A 209 29.87 -36.34 22.24
N ASP A 210 30.50 -35.42 21.53
CA ASP A 210 31.88 -35.55 21.07
C ASP A 210 32.85 -35.64 22.25
N LYS A 211 32.68 -34.81 23.28
CA LYS A 211 33.46 -34.88 24.52
C LYS A 211 33.30 -36.25 25.20
N ARG A 212 32.07 -36.73 25.38
CA ARG A 212 31.79 -38.06 25.95
C ARG A 212 32.38 -39.19 25.12
N THR A 213 32.31 -39.09 23.80
CA THR A 213 32.87 -40.10 22.89
C THR A 213 34.39 -40.17 23.04
N ARG A 214 35.07 -39.03 23.10
CA ARG A 214 36.52 -38.95 23.37
C ARG A 214 36.88 -39.54 24.73
N GLU A 215 36.12 -39.23 25.78
CA GLU A 215 36.35 -39.78 27.13
C GLU A 215 36.20 -41.31 27.17
N LEU A 216 35.19 -41.85 26.48
CA LEU A 216 34.97 -43.29 26.37
C LEU A 216 36.10 -43.97 25.61
N ASP A 217 36.56 -43.38 24.50
CA ASP A 217 37.67 -43.92 23.73
C ASP A 217 38.99 -43.89 24.51
N ASP A 218 39.28 -42.79 25.22
CA ASP A 218 40.43 -42.68 26.13
C ASP A 218 40.40 -43.74 27.25
N ARG A 219 39.21 -44.03 27.77
CA ARG A 219 39.03 -45.09 28.78
C ARG A 219 39.25 -46.47 28.15
N SER A 220 38.70 -46.71 26.95
CA SER A 220 38.87 -47.95 26.19
C SER A 220 40.36 -48.21 25.92
N SER A 221 41.08 -47.19 25.44
CA SER A 221 42.50 -47.28 25.10
C SER A 221 43.37 -47.53 26.33
N LYS A 222 43.07 -46.90 27.48
CA LYS A 222 43.71 -47.18 28.77
C LYS A 222 43.49 -48.62 29.22
N HIS A 223 42.27 -49.14 29.10
CA HIS A 223 41.97 -50.54 29.44
C HIS A 223 42.67 -51.51 28.50
N ALA A 224 42.63 -51.27 27.19
CA ALA A 224 43.34 -52.07 26.18
C ALA A 224 44.85 -52.09 26.45
N ARG A 225 45.47 -50.93 26.72
CA ARG A 225 46.90 -50.83 27.05
C ARG A 225 47.27 -51.59 28.32
N ARG A 226 46.42 -51.53 29.36
CA ARG A 226 46.59 -52.31 30.60
C ARG A 226 46.47 -53.81 30.36
N GLN A 227 45.54 -54.23 29.50
CA GLN A 227 45.35 -55.63 29.14
C GLN A 227 46.57 -56.16 28.39
N ILE A 228 47.04 -55.46 27.35
CA ILE A 228 48.27 -55.79 26.61
C ILE A 228 49.44 -55.92 27.57
N HIS A 229 49.63 -54.98 28.50
CA HIS A 229 50.73 -55.04 29.46
C HIS A 229 50.62 -56.22 30.44
N LYS A 230 49.40 -56.60 30.86
CA LYS A 230 49.17 -57.79 31.69
C LYS A 230 49.50 -59.06 30.91
N ASP A 231 49.05 -59.16 29.67
CA ASP A 231 49.27 -60.31 28.81
C ASP A 231 50.77 -60.50 28.52
N LEU A 232 51.47 -59.41 28.17
CA LEU A 232 52.92 -59.41 27.91
C LEU A 232 53.73 -59.77 29.16
N LYS A 233 53.33 -59.28 30.34
CA LYS A 233 53.94 -59.67 31.63
C LYS A 233 53.67 -61.14 31.95
N GLY A 234 52.47 -61.65 31.62
CA GLY A 234 52.09 -63.05 31.75
C GLY A 234 52.96 -63.95 30.87
N GLU A 235 53.13 -63.59 29.60
CA GLU A 235 54.00 -64.31 28.65
C GLU A 235 55.46 -64.32 29.10
N ILE A 236 56.01 -63.17 29.55
CA ILE A 236 57.38 -63.10 30.10
C ILE A 236 57.51 -63.99 31.33
N ALA A 237 56.54 -63.98 32.24
CA ALA A 237 56.56 -64.84 33.42
C ALA A 237 56.49 -66.34 33.06
N GLN A 238 55.66 -66.71 32.08
CA GLN A 238 55.61 -68.09 31.55
C GLN A 238 56.94 -68.48 30.89
N ARG A 239 57.52 -67.61 30.07
CA ARG A 239 58.82 -67.83 29.44
C ARG A 239 59.93 -67.93 30.47
N ASN A 240 59.94 -67.10 31.52
CA ASN A 240 60.91 -67.19 32.62
C ASN A 240 60.79 -68.51 33.41
N LYS A 241 59.57 -69.00 33.63
CA LYS A 241 59.35 -70.34 34.22
C LYS A 241 59.83 -71.46 33.29
N ALA A 242 59.63 -71.32 31.98
CA ALA A 242 60.17 -72.25 30.99
C ALA A 242 61.69 -72.11 30.80
N PHE A 243 62.27 -70.96 31.16
CA PHE A 243 63.71 -70.66 31.22
C PHE A 243 64.38 -71.19 32.49
N VAL A 244 63.70 -72.02 33.28
CA VAL A 244 64.39 -72.94 34.18
C VAL A 244 65.30 -73.79 33.30
N LEU A 245 66.62 -73.73 33.53
CA LEU A 245 67.59 -74.53 32.81
C LEU A 245 67.05 -75.95 32.69
N SER A 246 66.89 -76.44 31.46
CA SER A 246 66.41 -77.81 31.24
C SER A 246 67.21 -78.74 32.15
N GLU A 247 66.56 -79.72 32.78
CA GLU A 247 67.26 -80.66 33.67
C GLU A 247 68.50 -81.26 32.99
N ARG A 248 68.47 -81.38 31.65
CA ARG A 248 69.58 -81.84 30.82
C ARG A 248 70.79 -80.91 30.86
N THR A 249 70.59 -79.60 30.90
CA THR A 249 71.66 -78.61 31.02
C THR A 249 72.20 -78.52 32.45
N VAL A 250 71.33 -78.64 33.46
CA VAL A 250 71.75 -78.74 34.87
C VAL A 250 72.60 -79.99 35.09
N LYS A 251 72.12 -81.16 34.62
CA LYS A 251 72.83 -82.44 34.72
C LYS A 251 74.19 -82.44 34.01
N LYS A 252 74.36 -81.69 32.91
CA LYS A 252 75.66 -81.53 32.23
C LYS A 252 76.66 -80.66 33.01
N ARG A 253 76.21 -79.76 33.91
CA ARG A 253 77.12 -78.96 34.76
C ARG A 253 77.60 -79.72 36.00
N ILE A 254 76.88 -80.74 36.44
CA ILE A 254 77.26 -81.60 37.59
C ILE A 254 78.68 -82.18 37.44
N PRO A 255 79.09 -82.81 36.33
CA PRO A 255 80.44 -83.37 36.20
C PRO A 255 81.55 -82.30 36.24
N ILE A 256 81.28 -81.08 35.75
CA ILE A 256 82.24 -79.98 35.84
C ILE A 256 82.42 -79.55 37.29
N HIS A 257 81.32 -79.41 38.05
CA HIS A 257 81.40 -79.10 39.48
C HIS A 257 82.10 -80.20 40.28
N ILE A 258 81.83 -81.48 39.98
CA ILE A 258 82.53 -82.61 40.57
C ILE A 258 84.03 -82.53 40.27
N LEU A 259 84.40 -82.31 39.00
CA LEU A 259 85.81 -82.15 38.60
C LEU A 259 86.48 -80.99 39.35
N PHE A 260 85.81 -79.84 39.46
CA PHE A 260 86.34 -78.66 40.15
C PHE A 260 86.54 -78.92 41.66
N VAL A 261 85.59 -79.58 42.31
CA VAL A 261 85.71 -80.00 43.72
C VAL A 261 86.85 -81.01 43.88
N LEU A 262 87.03 -81.93 42.94
CA LEU A 262 88.09 -82.92 42.94
C LEU A 262 89.48 -82.26 42.74
N ILE A 263 89.58 -81.25 41.87
CA ILE A 263 90.78 -80.43 41.69
C ILE A 263 91.10 -79.64 42.98
N ILE A 264 90.09 -79.02 43.62
CA ILE A 264 90.28 -78.32 44.90
C ILE A 264 90.76 -79.30 45.98
N LEU A 265 90.19 -80.51 46.07
CA LEU A 265 90.62 -81.55 47.01
C LEU A 265 92.04 -82.05 46.72
N LEU A 266 92.41 -82.22 45.45
CA LEU A 266 93.77 -82.58 45.06
C LEU A 266 94.78 -81.49 45.40
N LEU A 267 94.46 -80.22 45.13
CA LEU A 267 95.31 -79.09 45.49
C LEU A 267 95.44 -78.93 47.01
N ALA A 268 94.34 -79.05 47.76
CA ALA A 268 94.35 -79.02 49.22
C ALA A 268 95.14 -80.20 49.82
N GLY A 269 95.08 -81.39 49.21
CA GLY A 269 95.86 -82.56 49.61
C GLY A 269 97.36 -82.46 49.28
N VAL A 270 97.73 -81.71 48.23
CA VAL A 270 99.13 -81.43 47.88
C VAL A 270 99.76 -80.41 48.83
N THR A 271 98.97 -79.51 49.42
CA THR A 271 99.46 -78.56 50.45
C THR A 271 99.58 -79.14 51.85
N ALA A 272 99.11 -80.38 52.09
CA ALA A 272 99.11 -81.04 53.39
C ALA A 272 100.23 -82.10 53.55
N ARG A 273 101.24 -82.09 52.68
CA ARG A 273 102.49 -82.85 52.77
C ARG A 273 103.67 -81.90 52.79
#